data_AF-A0A7S2D4E6-F1
#
_entry.id   AF-A0A7S2D4E6-F1
#
_cell.length_a   1.000
_cell.length_b   1.000
_cell.length_c   1.000
_cell.angle_alpha   90.00
_cell.angle_beta   90.00
_cell.angle_gamma   90.00
#
_symmetry.space_group_name_H-M   'P 1'
#
loop_
_entity.id
_entity.type
_entity.pdbx_description
1 polymer ?
#
loop_
_entity_poly.entity_id
_entity_poly.type
_entity_poly.pdbx_seq_one_letter_code
_entity_poly.pdbx_strand_id
1 'polypeptide(L)'
;IDPEGTGIINKEQIRLLCHEAKMTDNIRRLLEYLDPNDEDEIHLDQIDEQAAKQAKDVVEEVKDARDIKADIDERKGRSHMKSSPPSVGVSCGVEARRKEREREAGQKLLGEFKRRLIREHGTLVRAWQNVLKPEGKGPISFSAFRSIWESMGMSGEAKAAWMAIDRKGKSLSLSEFDPGADGDFRELRARITERYGSLEKAFDELDEDESFQLDMKGFLNLCYECQFRRNERRLFAYLDHENTGNVSLRKIDQKAVQRVIARREKDAEA
;
A
#
# COMPACT_ATOMS: atom_id res chain seq x y z
N ILE A 1 -36.75 -22.42 3.18
CA ILE A 1 -37.02 -22.21 1.73
C ILE A 1 -37.56 -20.81 1.48
N ASP A 2 -38.14 -20.18 2.49
CA ASP A 2 -38.31 -18.74 2.52
C ASP A 2 -38.03 -18.28 3.97
N PRO A 3 -36.82 -17.77 4.26
CA PRO A 3 -36.45 -17.40 5.62
C PRO A 3 -37.19 -16.16 6.13
N GLU A 4 -37.83 -15.40 5.24
CA GLU A 4 -38.55 -14.16 5.55
C GLU A 4 -40.08 -14.38 5.63
N GLY A 5 -40.59 -15.46 5.03
CA GLY A 5 -42.01 -15.83 5.04
C GLY A 5 -42.86 -14.99 4.09
N THR A 6 -42.24 -14.42 3.05
CA THR A 6 -42.89 -13.60 2.02
C THR A 6 -43.76 -14.42 1.07
N GLY A 7 -43.53 -15.73 0.95
CA GLY A 7 -44.23 -16.63 0.03
C GLY A 7 -43.79 -16.51 -1.43
N ILE A 8 -42.73 -15.73 -1.70
CA ILE A 8 -42.23 -15.44 -3.05
C ILE A 8 -40.77 -15.86 -3.13
N ILE A 9 -40.42 -16.59 -4.17
CA ILE A 9 -39.05 -17.04 -4.45
C ILE A 9 -38.63 -16.70 -5.88
N ASN A 10 -37.33 -16.48 -6.09
CA ASN A 10 -36.79 -16.15 -7.42
C ASN A 10 -36.37 -17.41 -8.21
N LYS A 11 -36.10 -17.25 -9.51
CA LYS A 11 -35.70 -18.37 -10.38
C LYS A 11 -34.39 -19.02 -9.96
N GLU A 12 -33.44 -18.23 -9.46
CA GLU A 12 -32.15 -18.75 -8.99
C GLU A 12 -32.31 -19.67 -7.77
N GLN A 13 -33.19 -19.30 -6.84
CA GLN A 13 -33.52 -20.11 -5.66
C GLN A 13 -34.21 -21.41 -6.07
N ILE A 14 -35.19 -21.37 -6.98
CA ILE A 14 -35.81 -22.61 -7.50
C ILE A 14 -34.78 -23.49 -8.19
N ARG A 15 -33.87 -22.90 -8.97
CA ARG A 15 -32.80 -23.65 -9.63
C ARG A 15 -31.87 -24.33 -8.63
N LEU A 16 -31.54 -23.65 -7.53
CA LEU A 16 -30.77 -24.22 -6.43
C LEU A 16 -31.53 -25.37 -5.75
N LEU A 17 -32.82 -25.20 -5.49
CA LEU A 17 -33.69 -26.22 -4.89
C LEU A 17 -33.81 -27.47 -5.77
N CYS A 18 -34.03 -27.30 -7.07
CA CYS A 18 -34.07 -28.41 -8.02
C CYS A 18 -32.75 -29.18 -8.02
N HIS A 19 -31.62 -28.47 -7.91
CA HIS A 19 -30.30 -29.09 -7.82
C HIS A 19 -30.10 -29.85 -6.49
N GLU A 20 -30.54 -29.29 -5.37
CA GLU A 20 -30.52 -29.95 -4.05
C GLU A 20 -31.43 -31.18 -4.00
N ALA A 21 -32.60 -31.12 -4.64
CA ALA A 21 -33.54 -32.22 -4.79
C ALA A 21 -33.13 -33.26 -5.86
N LYS A 22 -31.96 -33.08 -6.51
CA LYS A 22 -31.46 -33.92 -7.61
C LYS A 22 -32.39 -34.01 -8.82
N MET A 23 -33.24 -33.01 -9.02
CA MET A 23 -34.05 -32.86 -10.23
C MET A 23 -33.29 -32.01 -11.25
N THR A 24 -32.38 -32.64 -12.00
CA THR A 24 -31.55 -31.92 -12.99
C THR A 24 -32.20 -31.86 -14.38
N ASP A 25 -33.09 -32.80 -14.69
CA ASP A 25 -33.71 -32.90 -16.00
C ASP A 25 -35.01 -32.09 -16.03
N ASN A 26 -35.14 -31.21 -17.03
CA ASN A 26 -36.30 -30.33 -17.29
C ASN A 26 -36.49 -29.11 -16.39
N ILE A 27 -35.50 -28.69 -15.59
CA ILE A 27 -35.57 -27.43 -14.79
C ILE A 27 -36.00 -26.24 -15.64
N ARG A 28 -35.47 -26.15 -16.87
CA ARG A 28 -35.79 -25.06 -17.79
C ARG A 28 -37.28 -24.98 -18.14
N ARG A 29 -37.93 -26.13 -18.39
CA ARG A 29 -39.36 -26.20 -18.69
C ARG A 29 -40.22 -25.91 -17.46
N LEU A 30 -39.76 -26.33 -16.28
CA LEU A 30 -40.41 -26.03 -15.01
C LEU A 30 -40.43 -24.51 -14.73
N LEU A 31 -39.30 -23.84 -14.94
CA LEU A 31 -39.20 -22.38 -14.76
C LEU A 31 -40.04 -21.62 -15.79
N GLU A 32 -40.08 -22.07 -17.05
CA GLU A 32 -40.94 -21.49 -18.10
C GLU A 32 -42.45 -21.69 -17.79
N TYR A 33 -42.81 -22.76 -17.08
CA TYR A 33 -44.19 -23.02 -16.65
C TYR A 33 -44.59 -22.20 -15.41
N LEU A 34 -43.68 -22.07 -14.44
CA LEU A 34 -43.92 -21.36 -13.18
C LEU A 34 -43.85 -19.84 -13.32
N ASP A 35 -43.10 -19.32 -14.31
CA ASP A 35 -43.07 -17.90 -14.63
C ASP A 35 -43.09 -17.70 -16.17
N PRO A 36 -44.29 -17.69 -16.78
CA PRO A 36 -44.47 -17.47 -18.21
C PRO A 36 -44.12 -16.05 -18.68
N ASN A 37 -44.18 -15.06 -17.78
CA ASN A 37 -44.02 -13.64 -18.11
C ASN A 37 -42.59 -13.12 -17.87
N ASP A 38 -41.70 -13.95 -17.32
CA ASP A 38 -40.31 -13.61 -16.97
C ASP A 38 -40.22 -12.49 -15.91
N GLU A 39 -41.17 -12.47 -14.97
CA GLU A 39 -41.26 -11.49 -13.87
C GLU A 39 -40.28 -11.79 -12.71
N ASP A 40 -39.66 -12.99 -12.69
CA ASP A 40 -38.71 -13.48 -11.66
C ASP A 40 -39.30 -13.59 -10.24
N GLU A 41 -40.63 -13.53 -10.13
CA GLU A 41 -41.41 -13.68 -8.91
C GLU A 41 -42.27 -14.95 -9.01
N ILE A 42 -41.89 -16.01 -8.29
CA ILE A 42 -42.64 -17.26 -8.28
C ILE A 42 -43.31 -17.42 -6.92
N HIS A 43 -44.64 -17.41 -6.93
CA HIS A 43 -45.45 -17.58 -5.73
C HIS A 43 -45.51 -19.05 -5.32
N LEU A 44 -45.10 -19.35 -4.09
CA LEU A 44 -45.11 -20.71 -3.54
C LEU A 44 -46.52 -21.32 -3.50
N ASP A 45 -47.55 -20.48 -3.34
CA ASP A 45 -48.96 -20.88 -3.33
C ASP A 45 -49.41 -21.48 -4.68
N GLN A 46 -48.76 -21.11 -5.79
CA GLN A 46 -49.07 -21.63 -7.12
C GLN A 46 -48.45 -23.02 -7.37
N ILE A 47 -47.47 -23.42 -6.55
CA ILE A 47 -46.82 -24.74 -6.63
C ILE A 47 -47.60 -25.73 -5.77
N ASP A 48 -47.83 -25.39 -4.50
CA ASP A 48 -48.61 -26.18 -3.56
C ASP A 48 -49.14 -25.27 -2.44
N GLU A 49 -50.44 -24.94 -2.52
CA GLU A 49 -51.13 -24.07 -1.56
C GLU A 49 -51.08 -24.61 -0.13
N GLN A 50 -51.18 -25.94 0.06
CA GLN A 50 -51.19 -26.54 1.39
C GLN A 50 -49.79 -26.48 2.02
N ALA A 51 -48.75 -26.79 1.24
CA ALA A 51 -47.38 -26.73 1.69
C ALA A 51 -46.92 -25.29 1.96
N ALA A 52 -47.32 -24.33 1.11
CA ALA A 52 -47.00 -22.92 1.27
C ALA A 52 -47.62 -22.34 2.56
N LYS A 53 -48.89 -22.68 2.84
CA LYS A 53 -49.57 -22.29 4.08
C LYS A 53 -48.88 -22.87 5.32
N GLN A 54 -48.54 -24.15 5.31
CA GLN A 54 -47.82 -24.79 6.42
C GLN A 54 -46.45 -24.15 6.66
N ALA A 55 -45.71 -23.84 5.59
CA ALA A 55 -44.41 -23.17 5.70
C ALA A 55 -44.55 -21.77 6.31
N LYS A 56 -45.58 -21.02 5.92
CA LYS A 56 -45.88 -19.70 6.48
C LYS A 56 -46.23 -19.76 7.96
N ASP A 57 -47.09 -20.69 8.36
CA ASP A 57 -47.49 -20.89 9.75
C ASP A 57 -46.26 -21.20 10.64
N VAL A 58 -45.35 -22.06 10.16
CA VAL A 58 -44.10 -22.38 10.87
C VAL A 58 -43.18 -21.16 10.99
N VAL A 59 -43.07 -20.32 9.96
CA VAL A 59 -42.24 -19.11 10.00
C VAL A 59 -42.82 -18.08 10.99
N GLU A 60 -44.14 -17.92 11.03
CA GLU A 60 -44.81 -17.04 12.00
C GLU A 60 -44.65 -17.55 13.44
N GLU A 61 -44.80 -18.84 13.70
CA GLU A 61 -44.53 -19.42 15.03
C GLU A 61 -43.09 -19.17 15.50
N VAL A 62 -42.11 -19.23 14.59
CA VAL A 62 -40.70 -18.94 14.89
C VAL A 62 -40.47 -17.45 15.15
N LYS A 63 -41.15 -16.55 14.42
CA LYS A 63 -41.10 -15.10 14.67
C LYS A 63 -41.68 -14.78 16.04
N ASP A 64 -42.86 -15.30 16.37
CA ASP A 64 -43.51 -15.12 17.66
C ASP A 64 -42.62 -15.62 18.81
N ALA A 65 -42.05 -16.82 18.67
CA ALA A 65 -41.13 -17.37 19.67
C ALA A 65 -39.85 -16.50 19.84
N ARG A 66 -39.35 -15.92 18.75
CA ARG A 66 -38.20 -15.02 18.75
C ARG A 66 -38.52 -13.70 19.47
N ASP A 67 -39.70 -13.14 19.23
CA ASP A 67 -40.14 -11.89 19.85
C ASP A 67 -40.44 -12.07 21.34
N ILE A 68 -41.09 -13.18 21.73
CA ILE A 68 -41.27 -13.56 23.13
C ILE A 68 -39.92 -13.69 23.85
N LYS A 69 -38.94 -14.35 23.20
CA LYS A 69 -37.60 -14.46 23.76
C LYS A 69 -36.90 -13.11 23.83
N ALA A 70 -37.17 -12.20 22.88
CA ALA A 70 -36.65 -10.85 22.90
C ALA A 70 -37.12 -10.04 24.11
N ASP A 71 -38.43 -10.06 24.37
CA ASP A 71 -39.04 -9.42 25.54
C ASP A 71 -38.51 -10.01 26.86
N ILE A 72 -38.34 -11.34 26.93
CA ILE A 72 -37.79 -12.02 28.12
C ILE A 72 -36.36 -11.57 28.38
N ASP A 73 -35.52 -11.48 27.33
CA ASP A 73 -34.13 -11.06 27.45
C ASP A 73 -34.03 -9.58 27.84
N GLU A 74 -34.92 -8.72 27.34
CA GLU A 74 -34.99 -7.31 27.71
C GLU A 74 -35.39 -7.13 29.19
N ARG A 75 -36.47 -7.79 29.63
CA ARG A 75 -36.90 -7.76 31.06
C ARG A 75 -35.84 -8.29 32.01
N LYS A 76 -35.04 -9.26 31.57
CA LYS A 76 -33.92 -9.84 32.36
C LYS A 76 -32.61 -9.06 32.23
N GLY A 77 -32.58 -7.94 31.51
CA GLY A 77 -31.37 -7.12 31.33
C GLY A 77 -30.26 -7.78 30.52
N ARG A 78 -30.59 -8.79 29.69
CA ARG A 78 -29.65 -9.57 28.87
C ARG A 78 -29.51 -9.03 27.44
N SER A 79 -30.02 -7.83 27.17
CA SER A 79 -29.90 -7.16 25.87
C SER A 79 -28.44 -7.06 25.40
N HIS A 80 -27.50 -6.82 26.32
CA HIS A 80 -26.06 -6.78 26.08
C HIS A 80 -25.43 -8.12 25.62
N MET A 81 -26.14 -9.25 25.78
CA MET A 81 -25.68 -10.56 25.26
C MET A 81 -26.03 -10.75 23.78
N LYS A 82 -26.89 -9.88 23.21
CA LYS A 82 -27.26 -9.87 21.79
C LYS A 82 -26.41 -8.91 20.96
N SER A 83 -25.82 -7.89 21.61
CA SER A 83 -24.81 -7.07 20.94
C SER A 83 -23.61 -7.94 20.58
N SER A 84 -23.04 -7.70 19.40
CA SER A 84 -21.76 -8.31 19.04
C SER A 84 -20.75 -8.04 20.16
N PRO A 85 -19.99 -9.06 20.60
CA PRO A 85 -19.04 -8.89 21.69
C PRO A 85 -18.09 -7.73 21.37
N PRO A 86 -17.72 -6.91 22.38
CA PRO A 86 -16.81 -5.79 22.17
C PRO A 86 -15.50 -6.29 21.55
N SER A 87 -15.00 -5.58 20.54
CA SER A 87 -13.80 -6.01 19.83
C SER A 87 -12.62 -6.04 20.80
N VAL A 88 -11.98 -7.20 20.96
CA VAL A 88 -10.88 -7.44 21.91
C VAL A 88 -9.59 -6.69 21.52
N GLY A 89 -9.59 -5.87 20.47
CA GLY A 89 -8.42 -5.12 19.98
C GLY A 89 -7.32 -6.01 19.36
N VAL A 90 -7.41 -7.33 19.51
CA VAL A 90 -6.59 -8.32 18.85
C VAL A 90 -7.32 -8.77 17.60
N SER A 91 -6.74 -8.54 16.42
CA SER A 91 -7.30 -9.05 15.17
C SER A 91 -7.09 -10.57 15.12
N CYS A 92 -8.04 -11.34 15.63
CA CYS A 92 -8.07 -12.79 15.52
C CYS A 92 -9.11 -13.23 14.47
N GLY A 93 -8.92 -14.40 13.86
CA GLY A 93 -9.86 -14.98 12.87
C GLY A 93 -9.48 -14.81 11.40
N VAL A 94 -10.42 -15.16 10.51
CA VAL A 94 -10.22 -15.21 9.05
C VAL A 94 -9.96 -13.83 8.46
N GLU A 95 -10.63 -12.80 8.97
CA GLU A 95 -10.50 -11.41 8.51
C GLU A 95 -9.11 -10.84 8.79
N ALA A 96 -8.55 -11.12 9.96
CA ALA A 96 -7.19 -10.72 10.32
C ALA A 96 -6.16 -11.36 9.39
N ARG A 97 -6.27 -12.68 9.18
CA ARG A 97 -5.41 -13.43 8.24
C ARG A 97 -5.57 -12.96 6.80
N ARG A 98 -6.75 -12.46 6.43
CA ARG A 98 -7.00 -11.89 5.09
C ARG A 98 -6.30 -10.55 4.94
N LYS A 99 -6.45 -9.63 5.91
CA LYS A 99 -5.73 -8.35 5.92
C LYS A 99 -4.21 -8.53 5.92
N GLU A 100 -3.71 -9.51 6.67
CA GLU A 100 -2.29 -9.85 6.69
C GLU A 100 -1.81 -10.35 5.32
N ARG A 101 -2.56 -11.28 4.70
CA ARG A 101 -2.27 -11.75 3.33
C ARG A 101 -2.32 -10.63 2.29
N GLU A 102 -3.29 -9.74 2.37
CA GLU A 102 -3.39 -8.57 1.49
C GLU A 102 -2.19 -7.64 1.67
N ARG A 103 -1.75 -7.42 2.92
CA ARG A 103 -0.54 -6.65 3.23
C ARG A 103 0.72 -7.30 2.67
N GLU A 104 0.89 -8.61 2.85
CA GLU A 104 2.01 -9.37 2.31
C GLU A 104 2.04 -9.34 0.78
N ALA A 105 0.89 -9.49 0.13
CA ALA A 105 0.76 -9.37 -1.32
C ALA A 105 1.19 -7.97 -1.79
N GLY A 106 0.72 -6.92 -1.11
CA GLY A 106 1.14 -5.54 -1.38
C GLY A 106 2.64 -5.31 -1.19
N GLN A 107 3.24 -5.91 -0.15
CA GLN A 107 4.70 -5.82 0.09
C GLN A 107 5.51 -6.52 -1.01
N LYS A 108 5.05 -7.67 -1.51
CA LYS A 108 5.69 -8.37 -2.62
C LYS A 108 5.67 -7.52 -3.89
N LEU A 109 4.52 -6.93 -4.21
CA LEU A 109 4.33 -6.01 -5.34
C LEU A 109 5.23 -4.77 -5.22
N LEU A 110 5.29 -4.16 -4.03
CA LEU A 110 6.18 -3.03 -3.76
C LEU A 110 7.66 -3.41 -3.92
N GLY A 111 8.05 -4.60 -3.45
CA GLY A 111 9.40 -5.12 -3.62
C GLY A 111 9.76 -5.34 -5.09
N GLU A 112 8.83 -5.83 -5.90
CA GLU A 112 9.02 -5.99 -7.34
C GLU A 112 9.17 -4.64 -8.06
N PHE A 113 8.30 -3.69 -7.73
CA PHE A 113 8.37 -2.32 -8.23
C PHE A 113 9.74 -1.69 -7.94
N LYS A 114 10.22 -1.78 -6.69
CA LYS A 114 11.55 -1.30 -6.30
C LYS A 114 12.66 -2.00 -7.09
N ARG A 115 12.59 -3.34 -7.28
CA ARG A 115 13.57 -4.08 -8.10
C ARG A 115 13.54 -3.67 -9.58
N ARG A 116 12.38 -3.30 -10.11
CA ARG A 116 12.25 -2.83 -11.50
C ARG A 116 12.91 -1.47 -11.66
N LEU A 117 12.62 -0.54 -10.76
CA LEU A 117 13.26 0.77 -10.71
C LEU A 117 14.78 0.70 -10.57
N ILE A 118 15.29 -0.20 -9.72
CA ILE A 118 16.73 -0.45 -9.58
C ILE A 118 17.33 -1.00 -10.88
N ARG A 119 16.63 -1.85 -11.63
CA ARG A 119 17.13 -2.39 -12.90
C ARG A 119 17.20 -1.34 -14.00
N GLU A 120 16.21 -0.44 -14.07
CA GLU A 120 16.14 0.59 -15.12
C GLU A 120 17.01 1.82 -14.81
N HIS A 121 17.11 2.21 -13.54
CA HIS A 121 17.80 3.45 -13.13
C HIS A 121 19.04 3.22 -12.27
N GLY A 122 19.38 1.97 -11.95
CA GLY A 122 20.51 1.59 -11.10
C GLY A 122 20.23 1.71 -9.60
N THR A 123 19.63 2.81 -9.14
CA THR A 123 19.27 3.02 -7.72
C THR A 123 17.85 3.56 -7.57
N LEU A 124 17.25 3.31 -6.39
CA LEU A 124 15.90 3.83 -6.08
C LEU A 124 15.84 5.35 -6.09
N VAL A 125 16.96 6.02 -5.77
CA VAL A 125 16.98 7.49 -5.74
C VAL A 125 17.13 8.06 -7.15
N ARG A 126 17.94 7.44 -8.01
CA ARG A 126 17.95 7.81 -9.44
C ARG A 126 16.55 7.66 -10.04
N ALA A 127 15.90 6.54 -9.77
CA ALA A 127 14.49 6.35 -10.11
C ALA A 127 13.57 7.43 -9.50
N TRP A 128 13.82 7.80 -8.25
CA TRP A 128 13.09 8.86 -7.56
C TRP A 128 13.17 10.20 -8.28
N GLN A 129 14.37 10.64 -8.66
CA GLN A 129 14.58 11.92 -9.34
C GLN A 129 14.10 11.89 -10.79
N ASN A 130 14.40 10.81 -11.52
CA ASN A 130 14.21 10.77 -12.97
C ASN A 130 12.76 10.48 -13.39
N VAL A 131 12.06 9.60 -12.66
CA VAL A 131 10.72 9.12 -13.06
C VAL A 131 9.64 9.58 -12.09
N LEU A 132 9.94 9.50 -10.80
CA LEU A 132 9.00 9.77 -9.72
C LEU A 132 8.85 11.27 -9.41
N LYS A 133 9.89 12.07 -9.69
CA LYS A 133 9.90 13.51 -9.39
C LYS A 133 10.63 14.36 -10.44
N PRO A 134 10.21 14.35 -11.71
CA PRO A 134 10.88 15.11 -12.77
C PRO A 134 10.87 16.64 -12.55
N GLU A 135 9.80 17.21 -11.96
CA GLU A 135 9.69 18.67 -11.76
C GLU A 135 10.17 19.16 -10.37
N GLY A 136 10.73 18.27 -9.55
CA GLY A 136 11.58 18.66 -8.43
C GLY A 136 11.03 19.73 -7.47
N LYS A 137 9.91 19.49 -6.74
CA LYS A 137 9.69 20.04 -5.37
C LYS A 137 8.44 19.58 -4.59
N GLY A 138 7.58 18.70 -5.11
CA GLY A 138 6.42 18.17 -4.37
C GLY A 138 6.60 16.74 -3.82
N PRO A 139 5.82 16.33 -2.80
CA PRO A 139 5.70 14.93 -2.42
C PRO A 139 4.77 14.20 -3.41
N ILE A 140 4.98 12.90 -3.62
CA ILE A 140 4.33 12.16 -4.71
C ILE A 140 2.91 11.75 -4.30
N SER A 141 1.93 12.03 -5.16
CA SER A 141 0.54 11.59 -4.97
C SER A 141 0.33 10.15 -5.46
N PHE A 142 -0.77 9.51 -5.05
CA PHE A 142 -1.12 8.18 -5.55
C PHE A 142 -1.33 8.16 -7.07
N SER A 143 -1.90 9.22 -7.64
CA SER A 143 -2.14 9.31 -9.09
C SER A 143 -0.83 9.29 -9.88
N ALA A 144 0.19 10.01 -9.42
CA ALA A 144 1.52 10.00 -10.02
C ALA A 144 2.18 8.62 -9.89
N PHE A 145 2.11 8.00 -8.70
CA PHE A 145 2.62 6.64 -8.49
C PHE A 145 1.95 5.61 -9.40
N ARG A 146 0.61 5.69 -9.55
CA ARG A 146 -0.16 4.80 -10.41
C ARG A 146 0.19 4.98 -11.88
N SER A 147 0.35 6.22 -12.35
CA SER A 147 0.77 6.50 -13.73
C SER A 147 2.13 5.85 -14.05
N ILE A 148 3.07 5.94 -13.11
CA ILE A 148 4.40 5.33 -13.22
C ILE A 148 4.34 3.79 -13.17
N TRP A 149 3.46 3.25 -12.33
CA TRP A 149 3.20 1.81 -12.26
C TRP A 149 2.70 1.27 -13.61
N GLU A 150 1.74 1.97 -14.22
CA GLU A 150 1.15 1.62 -15.51
C GLU A 150 2.16 1.81 -16.65
N SER A 151 2.95 2.88 -16.65
CA SER A 151 3.96 3.14 -17.69
C SER A 151 5.09 2.10 -17.70
N MET A 152 5.42 1.53 -16.54
CA MET A 152 6.38 0.43 -16.42
C MET A 152 5.80 -0.95 -16.78
N GLY A 153 4.49 -1.04 -17.07
CA GLY A 153 3.81 -2.30 -17.39
C GLY A 153 3.79 -3.28 -16.21
N MET A 154 3.75 -2.78 -14.98
CA MET A 154 3.73 -3.61 -13.78
C MET A 154 2.39 -4.35 -13.64
N SER A 155 2.45 -5.68 -13.43
CA SER A 155 1.27 -6.49 -13.17
C SER A 155 0.77 -6.35 -11.73
N GLY A 156 -0.55 -6.36 -11.53
CA GLY A 156 -1.18 -6.31 -10.21
C GLY A 156 -1.71 -4.95 -9.80
N GLU A 157 -2.29 -4.86 -8.60
CA GLU A 157 -2.97 -3.65 -8.14
C GLU A 157 -1.98 -2.65 -7.52
N ALA A 158 -1.75 -1.52 -8.22
CA ALA A 158 -0.90 -0.43 -7.73
C ALA A 158 -1.31 0.08 -6.34
N LYS A 159 -2.61 0.05 -6.01
CA LYS A 159 -3.14 0.45 -4.71
C LYS A 159 -2.65 -0.45 -3.58
N ALA A 160 -2.53 -1.76 -3.82
CA ALA A 160 -2.00 -2.69 -2.82
C ALA A 160 -0.52 -2.40 -2.51
N ALA A 161 0.29 -2.14 -3.53
CA ALA A 161 1.68 -1.72 -3.36
C ALA A 161 1.80 -0.38 -2.63
N TRP A 162 0.95 0.59 -2.97
CA TRP A 162 0.91 1.92 -2.35
C TRP A 162 0.52 1.88 -0.87
N MET A 163 -0.43 1.01 -0.50
CA MET A 163 -0.83 0.80 0.91
C MET A 163 0.21 0.02 1.71
N ALA A 164 1.07 -0.75 1.04
CA ALA A 164 2.17 -1.47 1.69
C ALA A 164 3.36 -0.57 2.06
N ILE A 165 3.42 0.67 1.54
CA ILE A 165 4.44 1.65 1.96
C ILE A 165 4.03 2.23 3.31
N ASP A 166 4.93 2.13 4.30
CA ASP A 166 4.76 2.74 5.63
C ASP A 166 4.88 4.27 5.53
N ARG A 167 3.76 4.92 5.18
CA ARG A 167 3.67 6.36 4.97
C ARG A 167 2.92 7.00 6.12
N LYS A 168 3.40 8.17 6.55
CA LYS A 168 2.76 8.97 7.61
C LYS A 168 1.63 9.85 7.08
N GLY A 169 1.61 10.10 5.77
CA GLY A 169 0.67 11.03 5.14
C GLY A 169 0.08 10.50 3.82
N LYS A 170 -0.66 11.38 3.15
CA LYS A 170 -1.29 11.09 1.85
C LYS A 170 -0.29 11.03 0.70
N SER A 171 0.84 11.68 0.87
CA SER A 171 1.90 11.77 -0.13
C SER A 171 3.11 10.93 0.27
N LEU A 172 3.89 10.53 -0.72
CA LEU A 172 5.10 9.73 -0.54
C LEU A 172 6.33 10.64 -0.59
N SER A 173 7.19 10.50 0.41
CA SER A 173 8.51 11.13 0.47
C SER A 173 9.63 10.13 0.14
N LEU A 174 10.82 10.65 -0.19
CA LEU A 174 11.98 9.80 -0.49
C LEU A 174 12.39 8.97 0.72
N SER A 175 12.30 9.51 1.93
CA SER A 175 12.67 8.81 3.16
C SER A 175 11.72 7.66 3.52
N GLU A 176 10.44 7.76 3.14
CA GLU A 176 9.48 6.65 3.25
C GLU A 176 9.69 5.61 2.14
N PHE A 177 10.15 6.04 0.97
CA PHE A 177 10.37 5.15 -0.17
C PHE A 177 11.69 4.38 -0.06
N ASP A 178 12.77 5.05 0.34
CA ASP A 178 14.09 4.48 0.63
C ASP A 178 14.65 5.03 1.96
N PRO A 179 14.24 4.43 3.09
CA PRO A 179 14.77 4.79 4.41
C PRO A 179 16.29 4.60 4.53
N GLY A 180 16.88 3.77 3.66
CA GLY A 180 18.31 3.50 3.64
C GLY A 180 19.13 4.72 3.22
N ALA A 181 18.61 5.52 2.29
CA ALA A 181 19.29 6.68 1.73
C ALA A 181 19.59 7.75 2.80
N ASP A 182 18.61 8.13 3.62
CA ASP A 182 18.79 9.10 4.70
C ASP A 182 19.87 8.66 5.69
N GLY A 183 19.94 7.36 5.97
CA GLY A 183 20.97 6.78 6.81
C GLY A 183 22.38 6.92 6.21
N ASP A 184 22.51 6.73 4.89
CA ASP A 184 23.79 6.89 4.18
C ASP A 184 24.28 8.35 4.28
N PHE A 185 23.42 9.33 4.03
CA PHE A 185 23.78 10.75 4.13
C PHE A 185 24.18 11.18 5.54
N ARG A 186 23.41 10.73 6.53
CA ARG A 186 23.66 11.07 7.93
C ARG A 186 24.99 10.51 8.39
N GLU A 187 25.29 9.26 8.04
CA GLU A 187 26.55 8.62 8.39
C GLU A 187 27.73 9.29 7.66
N LEU A 188 27.62 9.58 6.37
CA LEU A 188 28.68 10.25 5.62
C LEU A 188 29.05 11.60 6.27
N ARG A 189 28.07 12.46 6.53
CA ARG A 189 28.31 13.76 7.17
C ARG A 189 28.93 13.62 8.56
N ALA A 190 28.46 12.67 9.36
CA ALA A 190 29.00 12.42 10.69
C ALA A 190 30.47 11.99 10.61
N ARG A 191 30.81 11.09 9.69
CA ARG A 191 32.18 10.58 9.49
C ARG A 191 33.15 11.64 8.95
N ILE A 192 32.70 12.46 8.01
CA ILE A 192 33.47 13.62 7.54
C ILE A 192 33.75 14.57 8.71
N THR A 193 32.74 14.85 9.53
CA THR A 193 32.89 15.74 10.69
C THR A 193 33.84 15.15 11.75
N GLU A 194 33.79 13.84 11.98
CA GLU A 194 34.69 13.14 12.90
C GLU A 194 36.16 13.20 12.44
N ARG A 195 36.41 13.07 11.12
CA ARG A 195 37.75 13.07 10.55
C ARG A 195 38.36 14.46 10.41
N TYR A 196 37.62 15.41 9.84
CA TYR A 196 38.13 16.76 9.49
C TYR A 196 37.70 17.85 10.49
N GLY A 197 36.86 17.50 11.47
CA GLY A 197 36.30 18.43 12.45
C GLY A 197 35.07 19.20 11.95
N SER A 198 34.96 19.47 10.65
CA SER A 198 33.78 20.05 10.03
C SER A 198 33.71 19.74 8.53
N LEU A 199 32.52 19.91 7.94
CA LEU A 199 32.32 19.74 6.49
C LEU A 199 33.10 20.80 5.69
N GLU A 200 33.20 22.02 6.19
CA GLU A 200 33.93 23.11 5.52
C GLU A 200 35.42 22.77 5.39
N LYS A 201 36.04 22.30 6.48
CA LYS A 201 37.46 21.90 6.47
C LYS A 201 37.72 20.74 5.53
N ALA A 202 36.82 19.75 5.52
CA ALA A 202 36.90 18.65 4.57
C ALA A 202 36.81 19.16 3.13
N PHE A 203 35.86 20.05 2.84
CA PHE A 203 35.69 20.58 1.49
C PHE A 203 36.88 21.43 1.06
N ASP A 204 37.54 22.18 1.96
CA ASP A 204 38.78 22.88 1.62
C ASP A 204 39.92 21.96 1.20
N GLU A 205 40.07 20.84 1.92
CA GLU A 205 41.16 19.87 1.69
C GLU A 205 40.90 19.01 0.45
N LEU A 206 39.62 18.72 0.15
CA LEU A 206 39.22 17.89 -0.98
C LEU A 206 39.11 18.66 -2.31
N ASP A 207 38.85 19.97 -2.24
CA ASP A 207 38.57 20.83 -3.39
C ASP A 207 39.80 21.65 -3.80
N GLU A 208 40.89 20.96 -4.15
CA GLU A 208 42.15 21.59 -4.60
C GLU A 208 42.00 22.31 -5.96
N ASP A 209 41.05 21.86 -6.80
CA ASP A 209 40.81 22.41 -8.13
C ASP A 209 39.68 23.47 -8.19
N GLU A 210 39.13 23.83 -7.04
CA GLU A 210 38.04 24.80 -6.86
C GLU A 210 36.73 24.47 -7.61
N SER A 211 36.55 23.21 -8.03
CA SER A 211 35.38 22.77 -8.81
C SER A 211 34.14 22.52 -7.95
N PHE A 212 34.32 22.27 -6.66
CA PHE A 212 33.37 21.68 -5.72
C PHE A 212 32.76 20.37 -6.23
N GLN A 213 33.54 19.60 -6.98
CA GLN A 213 33.15 18.31 -7.52
C GLN A 213 34.18 17.23 -7.16
N LEU A 214 33.70 16.04 -6.86
CA LEU A 214 34.51 14.85 -6.68
C LEU A 214 34.19 13.84 -7.76
N ASP A 215 35.20 13.37 -8.48
CA ASP A 215 35.04 12.21 -9.35
C ASP A 215 34.80 10.93 -8.51
N MET A 216 34.47 9.83 -9.16
CA MET A 216 34.23 8.56 -8.47
C MET A 216 35.41 8.14 -7.60
N LYS A 217 36.65 8.32 -8.09
CA LYS A 217 37.85 7.91 -7.35
C LYS A 217 38.04 8.76 -6.09
N GLY A 218 37.93 10.09 -6.20
CA GLY A 218 38.01 11.02 -5.08
C GLY A 218 36.92 10.78 -4.05
N PHE A 219 35.69 10.51 -4.48
CA PHE A 219 34.60 10.18 -3.55
C PHE A 219 34.82 8.86 -2.80
N LEU A 220 35.33 7.82 -3.47
CA LEU A 220 35.67 6.55 -2.81
C LEU A 220 36.82 6.72 -1.80
N ASN A 221 37.84 7.51 -2.14
CA ASN A 221 38.94 7.84 -1.23
C ASN A 221 38.42 8.58 0.01
N LEU A 222 37.55 9.58 -0.17
CA LEU A 222 36.88 10.27 0.93
C LEU A 222 36.14 9.30 1.86
N CYS A 223 35.34 8.40 1.28
CA CYS A 223 34.61 7.39 2.06
C CYS A 223 35.56 6.48 2.86
N TYR A 224 36.68 6.07 2.25
CA TYR A 224 37.71 5.26 2.89
C TYR A 224 38.41 6.00 4.03
N GLU A 225 38.87 7.23 3.80
CA GLU A 225 39.56 8.06 4.80
C GLU A 225 38.67 8.39 6.00
N CYS A 226 37.38 8.63 5.74
CA CYS A 226 36.39 8.88 6.79
C CYS A 226 35.89 7.60 7.47
N GLN A 227 36.31 6.41 7.02
CA GLN A 227 35.83 5.12 7.54
C GLN A 227 34.31 4.98 7.45
N PHE A 228 33.71 5.40 6.33
CA PHE A 228 32.30 5.20 6.02
C PHE A 228 31.99 3.70 5.92
N ARG A 229 30.94 3.21 6.60
CA ARG A 229 30.66 1.76 6.74
C ARG A 229 29.45 1.27 5.97
N ARG A 230 28.81 2.16 5.23
CA ARG A 230 27.64 1.88 4.40
C ARG A 230 28.08 1.67 2.96
N ASN A 231 27.14 1.66 2.02
CA ASN A 231 27.41 1.37 0.63
C ASN A 231 27.85 2.64 -0.12
N GLU A 232 29.16 2.86 -0.27
CA GLU A 232 29.71 4.05 -0.95
C GLU A 232 29.25 4.17 -2.42
N ARG A 233 29.15 3.05 -3.15
CA ARG A 233 28.73 3.06 -4.57
C ARG A 233 27.27 3.47 -4.73
N ARG A 234 26.40 3.00 -3.83
CA ARG A 234 24.98 3.42 -3.80
C ARG A 234 24.87 4.91 -3.52
N LEU A 235 25.64 5.42 -2.57
CA LEU A 235 25.63 6.83 -2.20
C LEU A 235 26.19 7.73 -3.31
N PHE A 236 27.24 7.30 -4.00
CA PHE A 236 27.74 7.99 -5.19
C PHE A 236 26.65 8.07 -6.27
N ALA A 237 26.02 6.94 -6.61
CA ALA A 237 24.97 6.90 -7.62
C ALA A 237 23.74 7.75 -7.23
N TYR A 238 23.45 7.91 -5.93
CA TYR A 238 22.46 8.87 -5.46
C TYR A 238 22.86 10.30 -5.81
N LEU A 239 24.08 10.69 -5.45
CA LEU A 239 24.57 12.06 -5.58
C LEU A 239 24.74 12.46 -7.06
N ASP A 240 25.24 11.52 -7.86
CA ASP A 240 25.36 11.61 -9.31
C ASP A 240 24.13 11.01 -10.02
N HIS A 241 22.94 11.57 -9.78
CA HIS A 241 21.72 11.07 -10.44
C HIS A 241 21.65 11.40 -11.95
N GLU A 242 22.37 12.44 -12.38
CA GLU A 242 22.50 12.87 -13.78
C GLU A 242 23.53 12.03 -14.56
N ASN A 243 24.27 11.15 -13.86
CA ASN A 243 25.28 10.27 -14.43
C ASN A 243 26.40 11.03 -15.15
N THR A 244 26.82 12.16 -14.57
CA THR A 244 27.93 13.00 -15.05
C THR A 244 29.29 12.36 -14.74
N GLY A 245 29.34 11.40 -13.81
CA GLY A 245 30.58 10.82 -13.30
C GLY A 245 31.18 11.60 -12.13
N ASN A 246 30.51 12.66 -11.67
CA ASN A 246 30.99 13.56 -10.62
C ASN A 246 29.91 13.83 -9.57
N VAL A 247 30.34 13.90 -8.31
CA VAL A 247 29.52 14.26 -7.16
C VAL A 247 29.80 15.71 -6.78
N SER A 248 28.78 16.55 -6.87
CA SER A 248 28.90 17.91 -6.36
C SER A 248 28.83 17.94 -4.83
N LEU A 249 29.81 18.58 -4.19
CA LEU A 249 29.84 18.78 -2.74
C LEU A 249 28.62 19.55 -2.23
N ARG A 250 28.01 20.37 -3.10
CA ARG A 250 26.75 21.08 -2.85
C ARG A 250 25.57 20.14 -2.56
N LYS A 251 25.55 18.98 -3.21
CA LYS A 251 24.53 17.94 -2.98
C LYS A 251 24.76 17.23 -1.63
N ILE A 252 25.98 17.26 -1.09
CA ILE A 252 26.31 16.77 0.25
C ILE A 252 25.91 17.79 1.31
N ASP A 253 26.38 19.04 1.23
CA ASP A 253 25.95 20.15 2.09
C ASP A 253 26.13 21.51 1.41
N GLN A 254 25.03 22.08 0.92
CA GLN A 254 24.99 23.37 0.25
C GLN A 254 25.47 24.53 1.14
N LYS A 255 25.19 24.48 2.44
CA LYS A 255 25.52 25.59 3.36
C LYS A 255 27.02 25.60 3.68
N ALA A 256 27.62 24.43 3.86
CA ALA A 256 29.06 24.30 4.08
C ALA A 256 29.83 24.81 2.85
N VAL A 257 29.43 24.44 1.63
CA VAL A 257 30.04 24.96 0.40
C VAL A 257 29.93 26.48 0.31
N GLN A 258 28.76 27.07 0.60
CA GLN A 258 28.61 28.53 0.60
C GLN A 258 29.52 29.23 1.61
N ARG A 259 29.74 28.64 2.78
CA ARG A 259 30.67 29.17 3.78
C ARG A 259 32.12 29.11 3.32
N VAL A 260 32.52 28.03 2.64
CA VAL A 260 33.86 27.89 2.06
C VAL A 260 34.10 28.95 1.00
N ILE A 261 33.16 29.15 0.08
CA ILE A 261 33.24 30.17 -0.98
C ILE A 261 33.37 31.56 -0.35
N ALA A 262 32.49 31.93 0.57
CA ALA A 262 32.51 33.24 1.21
C ALA A 262 33.82 33.51 1.98
N ARG A 263 34.44 32.48 2.56
CA ARG A 263 35.74 32.60 3.22
C ARG A 263 36.86 32.81 2.19
N ARG A 264 36.90 32.02 1.11
CA ARG A 264 37.91 32.15 0.03
C ARG A 264 37.83 33.52 -0.65
N GLU A 265 36.63 34.05 -0.91
CA GLU A 265 36.43 35.40 -1.44
C GLU A 265 37.00 36.47 -0.51
N LYS A 266 36.72 36.35 0.80
CA LYS A 266 37.24 37.29 1.80
C LYS A 266 38.76 37.24 1.92
N ASP A 267 39.35 36.05 1.82
CA ASP A 267 40.81 35.87 1.89
C ASP A 267 41.50 36.38 0.61
N ALA A 268 40.80 36.42 -0.54
CA ALA A 268 41.31 37.00 -1.79
C ALA A 268 41.20 38.53 -1.84
N GLU A 269 40.28 39.13 -1.07
CA GLU A 269 40.11 40.58 -0.93
C GLU A 269 41.05 41.22 0.13
N ALA A 270 41.69 40.41 0.97
CA ALA A 270 42.56 40.83 2.09
C ALA A 270 44.05 40.88 1.72
#